data_AF-A0A6B3G0J0-F1
#
_entry.id   AF-A0A6B3G0J0-F1
#
_cell.length_a   1.000
_cell.length_b   1.000
_cell.length_c   1.000
_cell.angle_alpha   90.00
_cell.angle_beta   90.00
_cell.angle_gamma   90.00
#
_symmetry.space_group_name_H-M   'P 1'
#
loop_
_entity.id
_entity.type
_entity.pdbx_description
1 polymer ?
#
loop_
_entity_poly.entity_id
_entity_poly.type
_entity_poly.pdbx_seq_one_letter_code
_entity_poly.pdbx_strand_id
1 'polypeptide(L)'
;LEHRLDEARTCFANGAHVAATIMLGSLLEGVLLCAVQERDATLLGKKSPQNITLHELINICREAGWIDADVTSFSHALRDYRNFVHPHREYRESYRPDRDTFNVSWHVVNGALNDLAASRLSSAV
;
A
#
# COMPACT_ATOMS: atom_id res chain seq x y z
N LEU A 1 -1.97 0.16 13.01
CA LEU A 1 -1.15 -0.13 11.80
C LEU A 1 0.26 -0.61 12.18
N GLU A 2 0.84 -0.16 13.29
CA GLU A 2 2.16 -0.60 13.79
C GLU A 2 2.31 -2.13 13.88
N HIS A 3 1.34 -2.84 14.47
CA HIS A 3 1.37 -4.30 14.54
C HIS A 3 1.54 -4.98 13.15
N ARG A 4 0.94 -4.43 12.09
CA ARG A 4 1.08 -4.98 10.73
C ARG A 4 2.50 -4.80 10.18
N LEU A 5 3.14 -3.68 10.52
CA LEU A 5 4.53 -3.41 10.17
C LEU A 5 5.48 -4.34 10.92
N ASP A 6 5.23 -4.58 12.21
CA ASP A 6 6.03 -5.50 13.02
C ASP A 6 5.94 -6.94 12.51
N GLU A 7 4.74 -7.39 12.12
CA GLU A 7 4.57 -8.69 11.46
C GLU A 7 5.33 -8.75 10.13
N ALA A 8 5.25 -7.70 9.30
CA ALA A 8 5.99 -7.63 8.03
C ALA A 8 7.50 -7.77 8.24
N ARG A 9 8.04 -7.07 9.25
CA ARG A 9 9.46 -7.13 9.65
C ARG A 9 9.85 -8.51 10.18
N THR A 10 8.97 -9.13 10.97
CA THR A 10 9.19 -10.50 11.49
C THR A 10 9.25 -11.51 10.35
N CYS A 11 8.33 -11.43 9.39
CA CYS A 11 8.36 -12.28 8.19
C CYS A 11 9.64 -12.06 7.38
N PHE A 12 10.02 -10.79 7.15
CA PHE A 12 11.24 -10.44 6.43
C PHE A 12 12.50 -11.01 7.09
N ALA A 13 12.65 -10.83 8.42
CA ALA A 13 13.80 -11.31 9.18
C ALA A 13 13.97 -12.84 9.12
N ASN A 14 12.88 -13.58 8.91
CA ASN A 14 12.86 -15.04 8.81
C ASN A 14 12.80 -15.56 7.37
N GLY A 15 13.03 -14.71 6.36
CA GLY A 15 13.05 -15.12 4.94
C GLY A 15 11.68 -15.39 4.32
N ALA A 16 10.58 -15.07 5.02
CA ALA A 16 9.21 -15.18 4.51
C ALA A 16 8.84 -13.95 3.66
N HIS A 17 9.62 -13.66 2.61
CA HIS A 17 9.52 -12.43 1.82
C HIS A 17 8.18 -12.24 1.10
N VAL A 18 7.54 -13.34 0.66
CA VAL A 18 6.20 -13.30 0.07
C VAL A 18 5.19 -12.78 1.10
N ALA A 19 5.17 -13.36 2.30
CA ALA A 19 4.31 -12.91 3.39
C ALA A 19 4.62 -11.46 3.77
N ALA A 20 5.91 -11.12 3.92
CA ALA A 20 6.33 -9.76 4.24
C ALA A 20 5.83 -8.73 3.21
N THR A 21 5.92 -9.04 1.91
CA THR A 21 5.44 -8.18 0.82
C THR A 21 3.92 -8.03 0.83
N ILE A 22 3.18 -9.13 1.10
CA ILE A 22 1.72 -9.09 1.27
C ILE A 22 1.34 -8.15 2.42
N MET A 23 2.05 -8.23 3.55
CA MET A 23 1.81 -7.37 4.70
C MET A 23 2.05 -5.89 4.40
N LEU A 24 3.07 -5.56 3.59
CA LEU A 24 3.29 -4.18 3.15
C LEU A 24 2.16 -3.66 2.25
N GLY A 25 1.63 -4.49 1.35
CA GLY A 25 0.44 -4.14 0.57
C GLY A 25 -0.79 -3.88 1.45
N SER A 26 -1.02 -4.71 2.47
CA SER A 26 -2.09 -4.49 3.45
C SER A 26 -1.85 -3.28 4.36
N LEU A 27 -0.60 -2.97 4.71
CA LEU A 27 -0.24 -1.76 5.44
C LEU A 27 -0.58 -0.52 4.61
N LEU A 28 -0.21 -0.49 3.34
CA LEU A 28 -0.54 0.61 2.42
C LEU A 28 -2.05 0.82 2.29
N GLU A 29 -2.82 -0.27 2.12
CA GLU A 29 -4.29 -0.22 2.07
C GLU A 29 -4.88 0.44 3.33
N GLY A 30 -4.42 0.02 4.51
CA GLY A 30 -4.86 0.62 5.77
C GLY A 30 -4.45 2.09 5.94
N VAL A 31 -3.24 2.46 5.51
CA VAL A 31 -2.74 3.84 5.54
C VAL A 31 -3.61 4.75 4.67
N LEU A 32 -3.85 4.37 3.40
CA LEU A 32 -4.63 5.17 2.47
C LEU A 32 -6.10 5.25 2.89
N LEU A 33 -6.69 4.15 3.37
CA LEU A 33 -8.07 4.15 3.88
C LEU A 33 -8.22 5.09 5.08
N CYS A 34 -7.29 5.01 6.04
CA CYS A 34 -7.28 5.89 7.20
C CYS A 34 -7.16 7.37 6.79
N ALA A 35 -6.28 7.68 5.84
CA ALA A 35 -6.13 9.03 5.31
C ALA A 35 -7.43 9.54 4.67
N VAL A 36 -8.11 8.73 3.85
CA VAL A 36 -9.41 9.09 3.25
C VAL A 36 -10.46 9.31 4.33
N GLN A 37 -10.60 8.40 5.29
CA GLN A 37 -11.61 8.50 6.35
C GLN A 37 -11.40 9.73 7.25
N GLU A 38 -10.16 10.09 7.54
CA GLU A 38 -9.84 11.24 8.41
C GLU A 38 -9.93 12.59 7.69
N ARG A 39 -9.58 12.64 6.40
CA ARG A 39 -9.53 13.91 5.64
C ARG A 39 -10.84 14.22 4.96
N ASP A 40 -11.40 13.24 4.25
CA ASP A 40 -12.66 13.38 3.53
C ASP A 40 -13.28 12.00 3.21
N ALA A 41 -14.09 11.51 4.13
CA ALA A 41 -14.77 10.23 3.97
C ALA A 41 -15.79 10.23 2.81
N THR A 42 -16.19 11.40 2.30
CA THR A 42 -17.15 11.49 1.18
C THR A 42 -16.54 10.99 -0.13
N LEU A 43 -15.21 10.98 -0.25
CA LEU A 43 -14.50 10.45 -1.41
C LEU A 43 -14.66 8.94 -1.60
N LEU A 44 -15.09 8.20 -0.57
CA LEU A 44 -15.48 6.78 -0.69
C LEU A 44 -16.79 6.61 -1.49
N GLY A 45 -17.54 7.69 -1.71
CA GLY A 45 -18.82 7.69 -2.38
C GLY A 45 -19.84 6.81 -1.65
N LYS A 46 -20.40 5.82 -2.35
CA LYS A 46 -21.39 4.88 -1.80
C LYS A 46 -20.76 3.61 -1.21
N LYS A 47 -19.44 3.43 -1.36
CA LYS A 47 -18.76 2.21 -0.91
C LYS A 47 -18.49 2.28 0.58
N SER A 48 -18.73 1.17 1.27
CA SER A 48 -18.30 1.06 2.66
C SER A 48 -16.78 0.89 2.74
N PRO A 49 -16.13 1.33 3.84
CA PRO A 49 -14.71 1.12 4.07
C PRO A 49 -14.25 -0.34 3.96
N GLN A 50 -15.15 -1.32 4.15
CA GLN A 50 -14.83 -2.75 4.05
C GLN A 50 -14.82 -3.26 2.61
N ASN A 51 -15.45 -2.55 1.67
CA ASN A 51 -15.64 -2.99 0.29
C ASN A 51 -14.80 -2.19 -0.71
N ILE A 52 -14.01 -1.23 -0.23
CA ILE A 52 -13.11 -0.46 -1.08
C ILE A 52 -11.79 -1.19 -1.25
N THR A 53 -11.27 -1.20 -2.47
CA THR A 53 -10.02 -1.89 -2.80
C THR A 53 -8.82 -0.97 -2.70
N LEU A 54 -7.62 -1.54 -2.51
CA LEU A 54 -6.36 -0.78 -2.60
C LEU A 54 -6.22 -0.02 -3.93
N HIS A 55 -6.67 -0.58 -5.05
CA HIS A 55 -6.65 0.13 -6.34
C HIS A 55 -7.41 1.46 -6.28
N GLU A 56 -8.62 1.42 -5.72
CA GLU A 56 -9.49 2.59 -5.62
C GLU A 56 -8.94 3.61 -4.64
N LEU A 57 -8.41 3.15 -3.50
CA LEU A 57 -7.76 4.03 -2.53
C LEU A 57 -6.56 4.77 -3.12
N ILE A 58 -5.73 4.10 -3.92
CA ILE A 58 -4.60 4.73 -4.62
C ILE A 58 -5.13 5.82 -5.57
N ASN A 59 -6.15 5.52 -6.38
CA ASN A 59 -6.68 6.48 -7.34
C ASN A 59 -7.35 7.68 -6.64
N ILE A 60 -8.14 7.44 -5.59
CA ILE A 60 -8.76 8.51 -4.78
C ILE A 60 -7.69 9.43 -4.21
N CYS A 61 -6.63 8.88 -3.60
CA CYS A 61 -5.57 9.70 -3.02
C CYS A 61 -4.80 10.48 -4.10
N ARG A 62 -4.62 9.90 -5.29
CA ARG A 62 -3.98 10.58 -6.42
C ARG A 62 -4.82 11.74 -6.96
N GLU A 63 -6.12 11.50 -7.16
CA GLU A 63 -7.09 12.49 -7.64
C GLU A 63 -7.27 13.65 -6.65
N ALA A 64 -7.22 13.34 -5.35
CA ALA A 64 -7.23 14.34 -4.29
C ALA A 64 -5.89 15.10 -4.13
N GLY A 65 -4.85 14.73 -4.90
CA GLY A 65 -3.53 15.35 -4.84
C GLY A 65 -2.76 15.04 -3.54
N TRP A 66 -3.06 13.93 -2.88
CA TRP A 66 -2.42 13.55 -1.62
C TRP A 66 -1.21 12.64 -1.80
N ILE A 67 -1.10 11.99 -2.96
CA ILE A 67 0.08 11.21 -3.37
C ILE A 67 0.45 11.58 -4.81
N ASP A 68 1.75 11.56 -5.10
CA ASP A 68 2.29 11.95 -6.40
C ASP A 68 2.21 10.81 -7.43
N ALA A 69 2.51 11.14 -8.69
CA ALA A 69 2.32 10.22 -9.82
C ALA A 69 3.25 8.99 -9.77
N ASP A 70 4.48 9.17 -9.28
CA ASP A 70 5.45 8.10 -9.09
C ASP A 70 5.00 7.15 -7.97
N VAL A 71 4.64 7.68 -6.80
CA VAL A 71 4.11 6.91 -5.67
C VAL A 71 2.84 6.16 -6.08
N THR A 72 1.98 6.77 -6.89
CA THR A 72 0.79 6.13 -7.45
C THR A 72 1.16 4.91 -8.31
N SER A 73 2.10 5.08 -9.24
CA SER A 73 2.54 4.00 -10.13
C SER A 73 3.15 2.84 -9.34
N PHE A 74 4.07 3.14 -8.41
CA PHE A 74 4.71 2.12 -7.59
C PHE A 74 3.75 1.46 -6.59
N SER A 75 2.72 2.18 -6.12
CA SER A 75 1.67 1.62 -5.26
C SER A 75 0.83 0.58 -6.00
N HIS A 76 0.50 0.79 -7.28
CA HIS A 76 -0.15 -0.24 -8.10
C HIS A 76 0.75 -1.45 -8.31
N ALA A 77 2.07 -1.25 -8.48
CA ALA A 77 3.02 -2.36 -8.55
C ALA A 77 3.07 -3.16 -7.24
N LEU A 78 3.13 -2.50 -6.07
CA LEU A 78 3.06 -3.17 -4.76
C LEU A 78 1.74 -3.93 -4.58
N ARG A 79 0.60 -3.34 -4.96
CA ARG A 79 -0.70 -4.03 -4.99
C ARG A 79 -0.62 -5.32 -5.81
N ASP A 80 0.06 -5.30 -6.95
CA ASP A 80 0.21 -6.49 -7.79
C ASP A 80 1.10 -7.54 -7.13
N TYR A 81 2.19 -7.14 -6.47
CA TYR A 81 3.04 -8.07 -5.72
C TYR A 81 2.36 -8.66 -4.48
N ARG A 82 1.41 -7.95 -3.85
CA ARG A 82 0.55 -8.52 -2.79
C ARG A 82 -0.26 -9.72 -3.30
N ASN A 83 -0.58 -9.80 -4.59
CA ASN A 83 -1.36 -10.92 -5.14
C ASN A 83 -0.56 -12.24 -5.24
N PHE A 84 0.74 -12.25 -4.92
CA PHE A 84 1.51 -13.50 -4.75
C PHE A 84 1.09 -14.30 -3.50
N VAL A 85 0.10 -13.82 -2.74
CA VAL A 85 -0.66 -14.65 -1.79
C VAL A 85 -1.29 -15.87 -2.47
N HIS A 86 -1.57 -15.79 -3.77
CA HIS A 86 -2.09 -16.91 -4.56
C HIS A 86 -0.92 -17.72 -5.17
N PRO A 87 -0.68 -18.98 -4.74
CA PRO A 87 0.46 -19.78 -5.21
C PRO A 87 0.46 -20.03 -6.73
N HIS A 88 -0.72 -20.04 -7.37
CA HIS A 88 -0.82 -20.19 -8.82
C HIS A 88 -0.11 -19.06 -9.59
N ARG A 89 -0.03 -17.86 -9.00
CA ARG A 89 0.68 -16.72 -9.60
C ARG A 89 2.18 -16.96 -9.68
N GLU A 90 2.78 -17.46 -8.59
CA GLU A 90 4.20 -17.84 -8.54
C GLU A 90 4.53 -18.89 -9.60
N TYR A 91 3.69 -19.92 -9.75
CA TYR A 91 3.86 -20.93 -10.79
C TYR A 91 3.80 -20.34 -12.21
N ARG A 92 2.77 -19.54 -12.50
CA ARG A 92 2.54 -18.99 -13.84
C ARG A 92 3.63 -17.99 -14.26
N GLU A 93 4.12 -17.20 -13.32
CA GLU A 93 5.09 -16.14 -13.58
C GLU A 93 6.54 -16.59 -13.39
N SER A 94 6.76 -17.83 -12.89
CA SER A 94 8.09 -18.36 -12.57
C SER A 94 8.92 -17.38 -11.71
N TYR A 95 8.23 -16.69 -10.80
CA TYR A 95 8.77 -15.61 -9.99
C TYR A 95 8.19 -15.69 -8.58
N ARG A 96 9.03 -15.39 -7.60
CA ARG A 96 8.65 -15.33 -6.19
C ARG A 96 9.20 -14.04 -5.59
N PRO A 97 8.37 -13.24 -4.88
CA PRO A 97 8.87 -12.11 -4.12
C PRO A 97 10.01 -12.51 -3.18
N ASP A 98 11.08 -11.74 -3.25
CA ASP A 98 12.31 -11.96 -2.50
C ASP A 98 12.62 -10.74 -1.61
N ARG A 99 13.85 -10.72 -1.10
CA ARG A 99 14.33 -9.64 -0.24
C ARG A 99 14.27 -8.29 -0.95
N ASP A 100 14.58 -8.24 -2.24
CA ASP A 100 14.63 -7.00 -3.01
C ASP A 100 13.21 -6.51 -3.33
N THR A 101 12.29 -7.43 -3.64
CA THR A 101 10.85 -7.10 -3.76
C THR A 101 10.33 -6.41 -2.50
N PHE A 102 10.66 -6.95 -1.32
CA PHE A 102 10.26 -6.35 -0.05
C PHE A 102 10.87 -4.95 0.15
N ASN A 103 12.16 -4.78 -0.11
CA ASN A 103 12.84 -3.49 0.09
C ASN A 103 12.26 -2.41 -0.82
N VAL A 104 12.04 -2.71 -2.10
CA VAL A 104 11.38 -1.79 -3.03
C VAL A 104 9.98 -1.46 -2.54
N SER A 105 9.19 -2.48 -2.15
CA SER A 105 7.84 -2.31 -1.60
C SER A 105 7.83 -1.42 -0.35
N TRP A 106 8.84 -1.52 0.51
CA TRP A 106 8.97 -0.68 1.69
C TRP A 106 9.21 0.79 1.33
N HIS A 107 10.02 1.06 0.30
CA HIS A 107 10.19 2.43 -0.21
C HIS A 107 8.88 3.01 -0.76
N VAL A 108 8.04 2.19 -1.40
CA VAL A 108 6.70 2.62 -1.85
C VAL A 108 5.83 3.06 -0.68
N VAL A 109 5.77 2.24 0.39
CA VAL A 109 5.00 2.58 1.60
C VAL A 109 5.50 3.88 2.24
N ASN A 110 6.82 4.05 2.35
CA ASN A 110 7.39 5.29 2.88
C ASN A 110 7.10 6.51 1.99
N GLY A 111 7.17 6.35 0.67
CA GLY A 111 6.81 7.40 -0.28
C GLY A 111 5.36 7.86 -0.08
N ALA A 112 4.42 6.93 0.00
CA ALA A 112 3.02 7.25 0.29
C ALA A 112 2.83 7.97 1.63
N LEU A 113 3.52 7.53 2.69
CA LEU A 113 3.46 8.21 3.99
C LEU A 113 4.03 9.64 3.93
N ASN A 114 5.12 9.85 3.19
CA ASN A 114 5.75 11.15 3.02
C ASN A 114 4.84 12.11 2.25
N ASP A 115 4.26 11.67 1.13
CA ASP A 115 3.35 12.49 0.32
C ASP A 115 2.08 12.84 1.11
N LEU A 116 1.53 11.87 1.86
CA LEU A 116 0.41 12.12 2.75
C LEU A 116 0.79 13.18 3.80
N ALA A 117 1.95 13.08 4.43
CA ALA A 117 2.39 14.06 5.41
C ALA A 117 2.55 15.47 4.79
N ALA A 118 3.18 15.56 3.62
CA ALA A 118 3.41 16.82 2.90
C ALA A 118 2.10 17.48 2.44
N SER A 119 1.17 16.70 1.87
CA SER A 119 -0.13 17.20 1.40
C SER A 119 -1.02 17.74 2.54
N ARG A 120 -0.84 17.25 3.77
CA ARG A 120 -1.55 17.78 4.96
C ARG A 120 -1.09 19.18 5.37
N LEU A 121 0.18 19.51 5.12
CA LEU A 121 0.73 20.84 5.40
C LEU A 121 0.27 21.86 4.35
N SER A 122 0.11 21.43 3.11
CA SER A 122 -0.37 22.27 2.01
C SER A 122 -1.83 22.70 2.17
N SER A 123 -2.68 21.85 2.74
CA SER A 123 -4.10 22.14 2.98
C SER A 123 -4.40 22.95 4.24
N ALA A 124 -3.38 23.27 5.05
CA ALA A 124 -3.50 24.06 6.28
C ALA A 124 -3.12 25.54 6.12
N VAL A 125 -2.78 25.96 4.89
CA VAL A 125 -2.44 27.35 4.50
C VAL A 125 -3.53 27.89 3.59
#